data_AF-A0A1F4XY48-F1
#
_entry.id   AF-A0A1F4XY48-F1
#
_cell.length_a   1.000
_cell.length_b   1.000
_cell.length_c   1.000
_cell.angle_alpha   90.00
_cell.angle_beta   90.00
_cell.angle_gamma   90.00
#
_symmetry.space_group_name_H-M   'P 1'
#
loop_
_entity.id
_entity.type
_entity.pdbx_description
1 polymer ?
#
loop_
_entity_poly.entity_id
_entity_poly.type
_entity_poly.pdbx_seq_one_letter_code
_entity_poly.pdbx_strand_id
1 'polypeptide(L)'
;MSRFDGYTGHLFEEETLGKCLATHRGHLQWHEAMEVVRKNQPRVKTPVAARLEQEVRSQAGVAVVFYTAVRSTLDRKHSIDAFFEFRGVVVTIDLTMNDDKDACKADLLVVKEEIANLPVLAGRIARELKSRLSRRA
;
A
#
# COMPACT_ATOMS: atom_id res chain seq x y z
N MET A 1 -24.43 -20.94 4.02
CA MET A 1 -23.97 -20.81 2.61
C MET A 1 -23.43 -19.41 2.44
N SER A 2 -22.11 -19.26 2.34
CA SER A 2 -21.42 -17.96 2.36
C SER A 2 -21.43 -17.32 0.96
N ARG A 3 -21.96 -16.10 0.84
CA ARG A 3 -22.11 -15.32 -0.41
C ARG A 3 -20.79 -14.66 -0.86
N PHE A 4 -19.74 -15.44 -1.04
CA PHE A 4 -18.50 -15.00 -1.70
C PHE A 4 -18.20 -15.94 -2.87
N ASP A 5 -19.09 -15.99 -3.85
CA ASP A 5 -18.88 -16.80 -5.04
C ASP A 5 -17.91 -16.05 -5.99
N GLY A 6 -16.61 -16.15 -5.71
CA GLY A 6 -15.53 -15.71 -6.61
C GLY A 6 -14.84 -14.37 -6.33
N TYR A 7 -15.30 -13.56 -5.37
CA TYR A 7 -14.59 -12.33 -4.97
C TYR A 7 -13.43 -12.67 -4.03
N THR A 8 -12.20 -12.28 -4.40
CA THR A 8 -10.97 -12.63 -3.67
C THR A 8 -10.30 -11.39 -3.08
N GLY A 9 -9.48 -11.56 -2.03
CA GLY A 9 -8.66 -10.47 -1.48
C GLY A 9 -7.80 -9.80 -2.56
N HIS A 10 -7.26 -10.60 -3.46
CA HIS A 10 -6.48 -10.13 -4.62
C HIS A 10 -7.29 -9.22 -5.54
N LEU A 11 -8.57 -9.53 -5.81
CA LEU A 11 -9.44 -8.64 -6.60
C LEU A 11 -9.74 -7.34 -5.85
N PHE A 12 -9.98 -7.43 -4.54
CA PHE A 12 -10.20 -6.26 -3.69
C PHE A 12 -9.01 -5.31 -3.67
N GLU A 13 -7.79 -5.83 -3.53
CA GLU A 13 -6.56 -5.06 -3.60
C GLU A 13 -6.40 -4.35 -4.95
N GLU A 14 -6.68 -5.05 -6.05
CA GLU A 14 -6.58 -4.49 -7.40
C GLU A 14 -7.58 -3.36 -7.67
N GLU A 15 -8.83 -3.53 -7.25
CA GLU A 15 -9.88 -2.53 -7.37
C GLU A 15 -9.57 -1.30 -6.49
N THR A 16 -8.99 -1.55 -5.31
CA THR A 16 -8.74 -0.52 -4.31
C THR A 16 -7.45 0.24 -4.59
N LEU A 17 -6.32 -0.43 -4.75
CA LEU A 17 -4.99 0.16 -4.85
C LEU A 17 -4.47 0.26 -6.29
N GLY A 18 -5.09 -0.46 -7.22
CA GLY A 18 -4.64 -0.55 -8.61
C GLY A 18 -3.55 -1.61 -8.80
N LYS A 19 -3.17 -1.86 -10.06
CA LYS A 19 -2.24 -2.94 -10.43
C LYS A 19 -0.86 -2.39 -10.76
N CYS A 20 0.18 -2.96 -10.16
CA CYS A 20 1.54 -2.74 -10.65
C CYS A 20 1.70 -3.38 -12.04
N LEU A 21 2.38 -2.70 -12.95
CA LEU A 21 2.67 -3.21 -14.29
C LEU A 21 3.82 -4.23 -14.29
N ALA A 22 4.60 -4.27 -13.20
CA ALA A 22 5.63 -5.28 -13.05
C ALA A 22 4.99 -6.63 -12.74
N THR A 23 5.28 -7.62 -13.59
CA THR A 23 4.93 -9.00 -13.30
C THR A 23 5.91 -9.61 -12.31
N HIS A 24 5.41 -10.50 -11.46
CA HIS A 24 6.27 -11.31 -10.59
C HIS A 24 7.32 -12.07 -11.40
N ARG A 25 8.61 -11.85 -11.08
CA ARG A 25 9.75 -12.54 -11.68
C ARG A 25 10.61 -13.16 -10.60
N GLY A 26 10.24 -14.36 -10.18
CA GLY A 26 11.05 -15.17 -9.26
C GLY A 26 11.36 -14.51 -7.92
N HIS A 27 12.51 -14.83 -7.35
CA HIS A 27 12.94 -14.31 -6.06
C HIS A 27 13.76 -13.03 -6.24
N LEU A 28 13.14 -11.87 -5.96
CA LEU A 28 13.84 -10.59 -5.84
C LEU A 28 14.02 -10.23 -4.38
N GLN A 29 15.19 -9.69 -4.04
CA GLN A 29 15.43 -9.12 -2.72
C GLN A 29 14.58 -7.85 -2.55
N TRP A 30 14.32 -7.47 -1.30
CA TRP A 30 13.44 -6.36 -0.94
C TRP A 30 13.77 -5.07 -1.73
N HIS A 31 15.03 -4.64 -1.72
CA HIS A 31 15.44 -3.40 -2.40
C HIS A 31 15.22 -3.46 -3.91
N GLU A 32 15.50 -4.58 -4.55
CA GLU A 32 15.30 -4.77 -5.98
C GLU A 32 13.80 -4.79 -6.33
N ALA A 33 12.99 -5.46 -5.50
CA ALA A 33 11.54 -5.51 -5.67
C ALA A 33 10.92 -4.10 -5.56
N MET A 34 11.37 -3.28 -4.61
CA MET A 34 10.96 -1.88 -4.47
C MET A 34 11.30 -1.05 -5.71
N GLU A 35 12.52 -1.17 -6.23
CA GLU A 35 12.94 -0.47 -7.45
C GLU A 35 12.12 -0.86 -8.68
N VAL A 36 11.82 -2.15 -8.82
CA VAL A 36 10.95 -2.65 -9.88
C VAL A 36 9.55 -2.04 -9.74
N VAL A 37 8.97 -2.02 -8.54
CA VAL A 37 7.65 -1.43 -8.32
C VAL A 37 7.63 0.06 -8.68
N ARG A 38 8.63 0.84 -8.23
CA ARG A 38 8.73 2.28 -8.54
C ARG A 38 8.68 2.58 -10.03
N LYS A 39 9.35 1.76 -10.84
CA LYS A 39 9.46 1.94 -12.30
C LYS A 39 8.23 1.48 -13.08
N ASN A 40 7.33 0.72 -12.47
CA ASN A 40 6.24 0.03 -13.16
C ASN A 40 4.88 0.38 -12.58
N GLN A 41 4.68 1.65 -12.23
CA GLN A 41 3.38 2.13 -11.76
C GLN A 41 2.37 2.26 -12.90
N PRO A 42 1.07 2.04 -12.63
CA PRO A 42 0.03 2.33 -13.61
C PRO A 42 0.01 3.83 -13.93
N ARG A 43 -0.32 4.19 -15.18
CA ARG A 43 -0.43 5.60 -15.61
C ARG A 43 -1.49 6.38 -14.83
N VAL A 44 -2.54 5.70 -14.41
CA VAL A 44 -3.69 6.27 -13.71
C VAL A 44 -3.90 5.45 -12.43
N LYS A 45 -3.95 6.15 -11.29
CA LYS A 45 -4.29 5.55 -9.99
C LYS A 45 -5.79 5.26 -9.93
N THR A 46 -6.20 4.29 -9.13
CA THR A 46 -7.61 4.12 -8.79
C THR A 46 -8.12 5.37 -8.04
N PRO A 47 -9.44 5.63 -8.04
CA PRO A 47 -9.99 6.75 -7.27
C PRO A 47 -9.62 6.70 -5.78
N VAL A 48 -9.62 5.51 -5.19
CA VAL A 48 -9.25 5.30 -3.79
C VAL A 48 -7.77 5.60 -3.55
N ALA A 49 -6.85 5.05 -4.36
CA ALA A 49 -5.42 5.32 -4.22
C ALA A 49 -5.08 6.79 -4.42
N ALA A 50 -5.68 7.44 -5.44
CA ALA A 50 -5.50 8.86 -5.70
C ALA A 50 -6.01 9.72 -4.52
N ARG A 51 -7.20 9.39 -3.98
CA ARG A 51 -7.74 10.11 -2.83
C ARG A 51 -6.90 9.89 -1.58
N LEU A 52 -6.50 8.66 -1.30
CA LEU A 52 -5.66 8.34 -0.15
C LEU A 52 -4.32 9.08 -0.21
N GLU A 53 -3.67 9.15 -1.37
CA GLU A 53 -2.44 9.94 -1.56
C GLU A 53 -2.65 11.43 -1.26
N GLN A 54 -3.77 12.01 -1.70
CA GLN A 54 -4.11 13.40 -1.39
C GLN A 54 -4.32 13.62 0.11
N GLU A 55 -5.04 12.72 0.77
CA GLU A 55 -5.30 12.80 2.21
C GLU A 55 -4.00 12.66 3.02
N VAL A 56 -3.14 11.69 2.67
CA VAL A 56 -1.84 11.52 3.33
C VAL A 56 -0.98 12.76 3.13
N ARG A 57 -0.93 13.31 1.91
CA ARG A 57 -0.22 14.57 1.63
C ARG A 57 -0.73 15.72 2.49
N SER A 58 -2.05 15.87 2.59
CA SER A 58 -2.70 16.91 3.39
C SER A 58 -2.31 16.81 4.86
N GLN A 59 -2.42 15.62 5.45
CA GLN A 59 -2.18 15.40 6.88
C GLN A 59 -0.70 15.31 7.26
N ALA A 60 0.14 14.82 6.35
CA ALA A 60 1.58 14.79 6.54
C ALA A 60 2.20 16.19 6.43
N GLY A 61 1.57 17.09 5.67
CA GLY A 61 2.09 18.43 5.38
C GLY A 61 3.29 18.41 4.41
N VAL A 62 3.51 17.28 3.74
CA VAL A 62 4.62 17.05 2.81
C VAL A 62 4.14 16.32 1.57
N ALA A 63 4.82 16.52 0.45
CA ALA A 63 4.51 15.81 -0.79
C ALA A 63 4.92 14.33 -0.65
N VAL A 64 3.96 13.42 -0.63
CA VAL A 64 4.19 11.97 -0.66
C VAL A 64 3.93 11.42 -2.05
N VAL A 65 4.53 10.28 -2.37
CA VAL A 65 4.23 9.51 -3.58
C VAL A 65 3.67 8.16 -3.17
N PHE A 66 2.51 7.79 -3.73
CA PHE A 66 1.92 6.47 -3.58
C PHE A 66 2.37 5.52 -4.69
N TYR A 67 2.73 4.29 -4.29
CA TYR A 67 3.07 3.19 -5.18
C TYR A 67 2.20 1.97 -4.86
N THR A 68 1.52 1.42 -5.87
CA THR A 68 0.90 0.09 -5.77
C THR A 68 1.92 -0.98 -6.11
N ALA A 69 1.96 -2.02 -5.30
CA ALA A 69 2.77 -3.23 -5.45
C ALA A 69 1.93 -4.46 -5.81
N VAL A 70 0.60 -4.34 -5.87
CA VAL A 70 -0.32 -5.44 -6.20
C VAL A 70 0.09 -6.13 -7.51
N ARG A 71 0.17 -7.46 -7.48
CA ARG A 71 0.69 -8.42 -8.49
C ARG A 71 2.21 -8.51 -8.64
N SER A 72 2.98 -7.60 -8.05
CA SER A 72 4.43 -7.59 -8.19
C SER A 72 5.11 -8.65 -7.33
N THR A 73 6.43 -8.78 -7.46
CA THR A 73 7.22 -9.60 -6.51
C THR A 73 7.18 -9.04 -5.09
N LEU A 74 7.01 -7.73 -4.91
CA LEU A 74 6.95 -7.11 -3.59
C LEU A 74 5.71 -7.56 -2.83
N ASP A 75 4.55 -7.56 -3.48
CA ASP A 75 3.31 -8.19 -3.00
C ASP A 75 3.55 -9.68 -2.72
N ARG A 76 3.83 -10.48 -3.76
CA ARG A 76 3.76 -11.94 -3.65
C ARG A 76 4.80 -12.60 -2.73
N LYS A 77 5.95 -11.95 -2.50
CA LYS A 77 7.05 -12.51 -1.67
C LYS A 77 7.24 -11.77 -0.36
N HIS A 78 6.98 -10.46 -0.35
CA HIS A 78 7.21 -9.62 0.82
C HIS A 78 5.91 -9.20 1.52
N SER A 79 4.75 -9.57 0.96
CA SER A 79 3.42 -9.32 1.54
C SER A 79 3.15 -7.83 1.74
N ILE A 80 3.48 -7.03 0.73
CA ILE A 80 3.28 -5.58 0.69
C ILE A 80 2.45 -5.22 -0.55
N ASP A 81 1.28 -4.64 -0.35
CA ASP A 81 0.37 -4.32 -1.44
C ASP A 81 0.58 -2.91 -1.98
N ALA A 82 1.08 -2.00 -1.14
CA ALA A 82 1.42 -0.65 -1.53
C ALA A 82 2.38 0.01 -0.53
N PHE A 83 2.90 1.17 -0.91
CA PHE A 83 3.68 2.00 -0.01
C PHE A 83 3.63 3.50 -0.37
N PHE A 84 3.89 4.33 0.64
CA PHE A 84 4.09 5.76 0.53
C PHE A 84 5.57 6.09 0.70
N GLU A 85 6.08 7.00 -0.12
CA GLU A 85 7.46 7.45 -0.05
C GLU A 85 7.59 8.96 0.04
N PHE A 86 8.46 9.43 0.94
CA PHE A 86 8.90 10.82 1.03
C PHE A 86 10.34 10.90 1.51
N ARG A 87 11.21 11.60 0.77
CA ARG A 87 12.64 11.78 1.09
C ARG A 87 13.34 10.45 1.47
N GLY A 88 13.04 9.40 0.70
CA GLY A 88 13.59 8.05 0.92
C GLY A 88 13.11 7.36 2.20
N VAL A 89 12.10 7.90 2.90
CA VAL A 89 11.37 7.21 3.97
C VAL A 89 10.17 6.52 3.33
N VAL A 90 10.03 5.23 3.65
CA VAL A 90 8.97 4.38 3.13
C VAL A 90 8.05 3.95 4.29
N VAL A 91 6.75 4.02 4.04
CA VAL A 91 5.71 3.39 4.87
C VAL A 91 4.91 2.45 3.99
N THR A 92 5.00 1.16 4.30
CA THR A 92 4.38 0.06 3.57
C THR A 92 3.03 -0.32 4.18
N ILE A 93 2.09 -0.75 3.34
CA ILE A 93 0.78 -1.21 3.75
C ILE A 93 0.46 -2.59 3.16
N ASP A 94 -0.21 -3.41 3.96
CA ASP A 94 -0.80 -4.71 3.60
C ASP A 94 -2.31 -4.56 3.82
N LEU A 95 -3.09 -4.71 2.75
CA LEU A 95 -4.53 -4.54 2.73
C LEU A 95 -5.18 -5.91 2.90
N THR A 96 -6.13 -6.02 3.82
CA THR A 96 -6.80 -7.28 4.09
C THR A 96 -8.31 -7.14 4.16
N MET A 97 -9.00 -8.20 3.73
CA MET A 97 -10.42 -8.42 3.98
C MET A 97 -10.67 -9.30 5.21
N ASN A 98 -9.61 -9.79 5.87
CA ASN A 98 -9.72 -10.62 7.04
C ASN A 98 -9.58 -9.77 8.30
N ASP A 99 -10.69 -9.49 8.97
CA ASP A 99 -10.74 -8.68 10.19
C ASP A 99 -10.00 -9.34 11.36
N ASP A 100 -9.81 -10.66 11.32
CA ASP A 100 -9.08 -11.42 12.33
C ASP A 100 -7.56 -11.46 12.08
N LYS A 101 -7.07 -10.87 10.97
CA LYS A 101 -5.63 -10.79 10.71
C LYS A 101 -5.04 -9.72 11.63
N ASP A 102 -4.10 -10.12 12.48
CA ASP A 102 -3.47 -9.24 13.48
C ASP A 102 -1.95 -9.05 13.25
N ALA A 103 -1.38 -9.84 12.34
CA ALA A 103 0.04 -9.79 11.98
C ALA A 103 0.23 -9.50 10.49
N CYS A 104 1.24 -8.67 10.18
CA CYS A 104 1.68 -8.41 8.82
C CYS A 104 3.20 -8.13 8.78
N LYS A 105 3.78 -8.22 7.58
CA LYS A 105 5.18 -7.81 7.33
C LYS A 105 5.32 -6.33 7.01
N ALA A 106 4.22 -5.70 6.61
CA ALA A 106 4.15 -4.27 6.34
C ALA A 106 4.23 -3.45 7.62
N ASP A 107 4.40 -2.14 7.46
CA ASP A 107 4.39 -1.20 8.58
C ASP A 107 2.97 -1.01 9.13
N LEU A 108 1.97 -1.12 8.27
CA LEU A 108 0.57 -1.02 8.62
C LEU A 108 -0.23 -2.15 7.97
N LEU A 109 -0.93 -2.91 8.79
CA LEU A 109 -2.08 -3.70 8.34
C LEU A 109 -3.29 -2.78 8.22
N VAL A 110 -3.94 -2.80 7.06
CA VAL A 110 -5.10 -1.99 6.74
C VAL A 110 -6.26 -2.92 6.48
N VAL A 111 -7.29 -2.86 7.32
CA VAL A 111 -8.52 -3.62 7.11
C VAL A 111 -9.47 -2.87 6.19
N LYS A 112 -10.40 -3.59 5.55
CA LYS A 112 -11.33 -3.04 4.56
C LYS A 112 -12.15 -1.85 5.09
N GLU A 113 -12.51 -1.86 6.36
CA GLU A 113 -13.32 -0.83 7.01
C GLU A 113 -12.57 0.51 7.05
N GLU A 114 -11.24 0.48 7.10
CA GLU A 114 -10.42 1.69 7.07
C GLU A 114 -10.38 2.33 5.69
N ILE A 115 -10.53 1.54 4.63
CA ILE A 115 -10.68 2.05 3.26
C ILE A 115 -11.96 2.88 3.14
N ALA A 116 -13.01 2.55 3.90
CA ALA A 116 -14.23 3.36 3.93
C ALA A 116 -14.02 4.72 4.63
N ASN A 117 -12.93 4.89 5.41
CA ASN A 117 -12.58 6.13 6.10
C ASN A 117 -11.13 6.56 5.82
N LEU A 118 -10.89 6.95 4.56
CA LEU A 118 -9.57 7.37 4.08
C LEU A 118 -8.92 8.49 4.92
N PRO A 119 -9.63 9.50 5.45
CA PRO A 119 -9.02 10.48 6.34
C PRO A 119 -8.40 9.86 7.61
N VAL A 120 -9.04 8.88 8.24
CA VAL A 120 -8.49 8.23 9.44
C VAL A 120 -7.26 7.40 9.08
N LEU A 121 -7.34 6.62 8.00
CA LEU A 121 -6.22 5.82 7.49
C LEU A 121 -5.03 6.72 7.11
N ALA A 122 -5.28 7.82 6.41
CA ALA A 122 -4.26 8.80 6.05
C ALA A 122 -3.57 9.40 7.27
N GLY A 123 -4.31 9.65 8.36
CA GLY A 123 -3.74 10.10 9.62
C GLY A 123 -2.81 9.07 10.26
N ARG A 124 -3.14 7.77 10.18
CA ARG A 124 -2.24 6.69 10.63
C ARG A 124 -0.94 6.68 9.82
N ILE A 125 -1.06 6.70 8.49
CA ILE A 125 0.10 6.71 7.58
C ILE A 125 0.97 7.95 7.82
N ALA A 126 0.36 9.14 7.95
CA ALA A 126 1.07 10.38 8.19
C ALA A 126 1.82 10.38 9.53
N ARG A 127 1.24 9.79 10.58
CA ARG A 127 1.92 9.62 11.88
C ARG A 127 3.13 8.70 11.76
N GLU A 128 2.99 7.58 11.05
CA GLU A 128 4.10 6.64 10.83
C GLU A 128 5.23 7.28 10.00
N LEU A 129 4.89 8.02 8.95
CA LEU A 129 5.86 8.80 8.18
C LEU A 129 6.63 9.80 9.06
N LYS A 130 5.92 10.57 9.89
CA LYS A 130 6.54 11.55 10.81
C LYS A 130 7.45 10.88 11.84
N SER A 131 7.00 9.75 12.41
CA SER A 131 7.77 8.93 13.35
C SER A 131 9.09 8.43 12.75
N ARG A 132 9.09 8.02 11.48
CA ARG A 132 10.32 7.57 10.79
C ARG A 132 11.24 8.72 10.41
N LEU A 133 10.67 9.85 9.99
CA LEU A 133 11.45 11.05 9.68
C LEU A 133 12.20 11.56 10.91
N SER A 134 11.57 11.56 12.09
CA SER A 134 12.23 12.02 13.33
C SER A 134 13.34 11.09 13.80
N ARG A 135 13.29 9.79 13.50
CA ARG A 135 14.37 8.83 13.80
C ARG A 135 15.58 8.95 12.89
N ARG A 136 15.44 9.68 11.77
CA ARG A 136 16.48 9.87 10.76
C ARG A 136 17.21 11.22 10.86
N ALA A 137 16.60 12.18 11.56
CA ALA A 137 17.18 13.50 11.82
C ALA A 137 18.16 13.43 13.00
#